data_AF-A0A533V1R1-F1
#
_entry.id   AF-A0A533V1R1-F1
#
_cell.length_a   1.000
_cell.length_b   1.000
_cell.length_c   1.000
_cell.angle_alpha   90.00
_cell.angle_beta   90.00
_cell.angle_gamma   90.00
#
_symmetry.space_group_name_H-M   'P 1'
#
loop_
_entity.id
_entity.type
_entity.pdbx_description
1 polymer ?
#
loop_
_entity_poly.entity_id
_entity_poly.type
_entity_poly.pdbx_seq_one_letter_code
_entity_poly.pdbx_strand_id
1 'polypeptide(L)'
;MIDLEASPYSRFEYGIKSETTKQKYVKRLELFFDFYRIEGSTVEQKSENFLKVIKYGKNTQKLTDLIMRYMSYHLNRAQKREISRSTVRNYYKPIKLFCEMNNIVLNWKIISKGLPPAPESSNDRIPTLDEIKELIKYPDRRIKPIALTMISSGIRVGAWEWLKWKHIIPLYDEEKRHIGAKIIVYDGEPEQYFSFITPEAYISLKDWMEFREKQGEGITRESWLMRDIWNTGRIISNVKELNLKGASGLISVPKKADSNAIRQIFTRAWKIQNIRELHNQRRHEFKSTHCFRKYFETNALNSMKLLNVKILMGHDTGLEKSYYKPAEKELLQDYLRAIEFLTIQDSEMKLTKEVEELKEKSKENEYIIHGKLGEKDKQIEELIRKQEKTDLLIQSLIDSGQLKPIQKTSNK
;
A
#
# COMPACT_ATOMS: atom_id res chain seq x y z
N MET A 1 -27.23 18.09 19.28
CA MET A 1 -27.51 19.29 20.10
C MET A 1 -26.28 19.55 20.96
N ILE A 2 -25.79 20.79 21.00
CA ILE A 2 -24.73 21.19 21.94
C ILE A 2 -25.40 21.30 23.31
N ASP A 3 -24.98 20.44 24.23
CA ASP A 3 -25.44 20.52 25.62
C ASP A 3 -24.84 21.78 26.25
N LEU A 4 -25.69 22.74 26.64
CA LEU A 4 -25.27 23.99 27.27
C LEU A 4 -24.75 23.75 28.71
N GLU A 5 -25.07 22.59 29.30
CA GLU A 5 -24.51 22.11 30.57
C GLU A 5 -23.25 21.26 30.39
N ALA A 6 -22.75 21.11 29.15
CA ALA A 6 -21.55 20.31 28.87
C ALA A 6 -20.39 20.71 29.79
N SER A 7 -19.84 19.71 30.48
CA SER A 7 -18.69 19.85 31.36
C SER A 7 -17.51 20.50 30.63
N PRO A 8 -16.55 21.11 31.34
CA PRO A 8 -15.37 21.71 30.71
C PRO A 8 -14.59 20.74 29.82
N TYR A 9 -14.60 19.46 30.21
CA TYR A 9 -14.00 18.38 29.45
C TYR A 9 -14.81 18.05 28.19
N SER A 10 -16.13 17.93 28.30
CA SER A 10 -17.02 17.66 27.15
C SER A 10 -16.90 18.74 26.06
N ARG A 11 -16.77 20.02 26.46
CA ARG A 11 -16.52 21.13 25.52
C ARG A 11 -15.16 20.99 24.83
N PHE A 12 -14.13 20.61 25.58
CA PHE A 12 -12.81 20.35 25.02
C PHE A 12 -12.83 19.20 24.01
N GLU A 13 -13.49 18.08 24.34
CA GLU A 13 -13.64 16.95 23.43
C GLU A 13 -14.44 17.29 22.18
N TYR A 14 -15.49 18.10 22.31
CA TYR A 14 -16.29 18.56 21.18
C TYR A 14 -15.45 19.31 20.14
N GLY A 15 -14.40 20.02 20.57
CA GLY A 15 -13.45 20.69 19.69
C GLY A 15 -12.55 19.76 18.87
N ILE A 16 -12.58 18.44 19.10
CA ILE A 16 -11.66 17.46 18.52
C ILE A 16 -12.41 16.46 17.65
N LYS A 17 -12.22 16.55 16.33
CA LYS A 17 -12.90 15.67 15.35
C LYS A 17 -12.30 14.26 15.27
N SER A 18 -10.98 14.13 15.38
CA SER A 18 -10.29 12.84 15.21
C SER A 18 -10.08 12.12 16.54
N GLU A 19 -10.53 10.87 16.64
CA GLU A 19 -10.39 10.04 17.84
C GLU A 19 -8.92 9.86 18.25
N THR A 20 -8.01 9.67 17.29
CA THR A 20 -6.57 9.59 17.57
C THR A 20 -5.99 10.90 18.12
N THR A 21 -6.55 12.04 17.71
CA THR A 21 -6.15 13.34 18.22
C THR A 21 -6.70 13.53 19.63
N LYS A 22 -7.95 13.12 19.87
CA LYS A 22 -8.61 13.16 21.17
C LYS A 22 -7.80 12.42 22.22
N GLN A 23 -7.48 11.15 21.99
CA GLN A 23 -6.65 10.34 22.90
C GLN A 23 -5.31 11.02 23.25
N LYS A 24 -4.63 11.60 22.25
CA LYS A 24 -3.35 12.31 22.46
C LYS A 24 -3.52 13.63 23.21
N TYR A 25 -4.59 14.35 22.96
CA TYR A 25 -4.88 15.64 23.56
C TYR A 25 -5.30 15.49 25.02
N VAL A 26 -6.21 14.55 25.30
CA VAL A 26 -6.65 14.17 26.65
C VAL A 26 -5.44 13.78 27.51
N LYS A 27 -4.62 12.83 27.04
CA LYS A 27 -3.41 12.40 27.78
C LYS A 27 -2.44 13.55 28.07
N ARG A 28 -2.29 14.49 27.14
CA ARG A 28 -1.38 15.64 27.34
C ARG A 28 -1.97 16.73 28.21
N LEU A 29 -3.28 16.91 28.17
CA LEU A 29 -4.00 17.80 29.08
C LEU A 29 -3.92 17.26 30.51
N GLU A 30 -4.10 15.95 30.70
CA GLU A 30 -3.93 15.30 31.99
C GLU A 30 -2.52 15.51 32.56
N LEU A 31 -1.47 15.35 31.74
CA LEU A 31 -0.09 15.64 32.16
C LEU A 31 0.13 17.10 32.62
N PHE A 32 -0.67 18.05 32.15
CA PHE A 32 -0.63 19.43 32.63
C PHE A 32 -1.31 19.55 33.99
N PHE A 33 -2.46 18.92 34.18
CA PHE A 33 -3.15 18.88 35.46
C PHE A 33 -2.31 18.18 36.53
N ASP A 34 -1.68 17.05 36.19
CA ASP A 34 -0.82 16.29 37.10
C ASP A 34 0.42 17.10 37.53
N PHE A 35 1.00 17.88 36.61
CA PHE A 35 2.15 18.73 36.90
C PHE A 35 1.83 19.75 38.01
N TYR A 36 0.60 20.26 38.05
CA TYR A 36 0.11 21.17 39.07
C TYR A 36 -0.65 20.48 40.21
N ARG A 37 -0.73 19.15 40.20
CA ARG A 37 -1.44 18.34 41.19
C ARG A 37 -2.89 18.79 41.39
N ILE A 38 -3.58 19.08 40.28
CA ILE A 38 -5.01 19.39 40.33
C ILE A 38 -5.76 18.16 40.87
N GLU A 39 -6.60 18.37 41.88
CA GLU A 39 -7.38 17.31 42.51
C GLU A 39 -8.39 16.68 41.53
N GLY A 40 -8.58 15.37 41.64
CA GLY A 40 -9.52 14.60 40.82
C GLY A 40 -8.94 13.25 40.40
N SER A 41 -9.77 12.20 40.39
CA SER A 41 -9.37 10.86 39.93
C SER A 41 -9.46 10.69 38.42
N THR A 42 -10.20 11.56 37.73
CA THR A 42 -10.37 11.53 36.27
C THR A 42 -10.02 12.86 35.62
N VAL A 43 -9.79 12.87 34.30
CA VAL A 43 -9.48 14.10 33.55
C VAL A 43 -10.64 15.09 33.58
N GLU A 44 -11.88 14.59 33.60
CA GLU A 44 -13.11 15.35 33.74
C GLU A 44 -13.13 16.13 35.06
N GLN A 45 -12.93 15.42 36.18
CA GLN A 45 -12.89 16.04 37.51
C GLN A 45 -11.76 17.05 37.63
N LYS A 46 -10.56 16.71 37.14
CA LYS A 46 -9.42 17.64 37.09
C LYS A 46 -9.74 18.88 36.26
N SER A 47 -10.46 18.73 35.13
CA SER A 47 -10.88 19.84 34.27
C SER A 47 -11.84 20.79 34.98
N GLU A 48 -12.81 20.24 35.72
CA GLU A 48 -13.76 21.03 36.52
C GLU A 48 -13.05 21.79 37.64
N ASN A 49 -12.22 21.10 38.41
CA ASN A 49 -11.49 21.69 39.53
C ASN A 49 -10.51 22.77 39.06
N PHE A 50 -9.80 22.51 37.95
CA PHE A 50 -8.96 23.52 37.32
C PHE A 50 -9.76 24.75 36.91
N LEU A 51 -10.91 24.58 36.23
CA LEU A 51 -11.73 25.72 35.79
C LEU A 51 -12.28 26.53 36.97
N LYS A 52 -12.69 25.87 38.08
CA LYS A 52 -13.09 26.53 39.32
C LYS A 52 -11.97 27.43 39.83
N VAL A 53 -10.76 26.88 40.01
CA VAL A 53 -9.59 27.65 40.49
C VAL A 53 -9.32 28.89 39.64
N ILE A 54 -9.41 28.76 38.31
CA ILE A 54 -9.17 29.88 37.39
C ILE A 54 -10.30 30.93 37.45
N LYS A 55 -11.58 30.51 37.45
CA LYS A 55 -12.72 31.44 37.45
C LYS A 55 -12.86 32.20 38.77
N TYR A 56 -12.68 31.54 39.92
CA TYR A 56 -12.73 32.20 41.23
C TYR A 56 -11.59 33.22 41.41
N GLY A 57 -10.42 32.97 40.81
CA GLY A 57 -9.27 33.86 40.94
C GLY A 57 -9.31 35.13 40.08
N LYS A 58 -10.18 35.21 39.05
CA LYS A 58 -10.24 36.29 38.02
C LYS A 58 -8.88 36.77 37.47
N ASN A 59 -7.82 35.96 37.57
CA ASN A 59 -6.46 36.38 37.31
C ASN A 59 -5.87 35.61 36.12
N THR A 60 -6.12 36.12 34.91
CA THR A 60 -5.59 35.59 33.65
C THR A 60 -4.06 35.66 33.56
N GLN A 61 -3.43 36.58 34.31
CA GLN A 61 -1.97 36.65 34.41
C GLN A 61 -1.42 35.42 35.14
N LYS A 62 -2.02 35.04 36.27
CA LYS A 62 -1.62 33.82 37.01
C LYS A 62 -1.72 32.57 36.14
N LEU A 63 -2.78 32.44 35.32
CA LEU A 63 -2.88 31.33 34.37
C LEU A 63 -1.80 31.38 33.30
N THR A 64 -1.51 32.57 32.76
CA THR A 64 -0.43 32.75 31.78
C THR A 64 0.90 32.28 32.36
N ASP A 65 1.22 32.65 33.60
CA ASP A 65 2.45 32.27 34.29
C ASP A 65 2.54 30.76 34.54
N LEU A 66 1.41 30.11 34.91
CA LEU A 66 1.33 28.65 35.03
C LEU A 66 1.65 27.98 33.68
N ILE A 67 1.01 28.41 32.60
CA ILE A 67 1.27 27.81 31.28
C ILE A 67 2.73 28.03 30.88
N MET A 68 3.29 29.23 31.08
CA MET A 68 4.70 29.51 30.79
C MET A 68 5.66 28.63 31.59
N ARG A 69 5.40 28.44 32.89
CA ARG A 69 6.23 27.56 33.74
C ARG A 69 6.19 26.11 33.26
N TYR A 70 5.00 25.61 32.89
CA TYR A 70 4.87 24.28 32.31
C TYR A 70 5.60 24.15 30.96
N MET A 71 5.51 25.16 30.10
CA MET A 71 6.24 25.17 28.83
C MET A 71 7.75 25.25 29.04
N SER A 72 8.22 26.04 30.01
CA SER A 72 9.63 26.14 30.42
C SER A 72 10.18 24.80 30.92
N TYR A 73 9.38 24.05 31.68
CA TYR A 73 9.74 22.68 32.07
C TYR A 73 10.01 21.79 30.86
N HIS A 74 9.10 21.75 29.87
CA HIS A 74 9.31 20.94 28.66
C HIS A 74 10.43 21.47 27.75
N LEU A 75 10.68 22.78 27.74
CA LEU A 75 11.84 23.38 27.07
C LEU A 75 13.15 22.88 27.67
N ASN A 76 13.26 22.85 29.00
CA ASN A 76 14.42 22.30 29.69
C ASN A 76 14.62 20.81 29.36
N ARG A 77 13.54 20.02 29.32
CA ARG A 77 13.61 18.62 28.87
C ARG A 77 14.13 18.49 27.44
N ALA A 78 13.73 19.39 26.56
CA ALA A 78 14.23 19.42 25.18
C ALA A 78 15.71 19.81 25.10
N GLN A 79 16.18 20.74 25.95
CA GLN A 79 17.60 21.12 26.07
C GLN A 79 18.44 19.94 26.58
N LYS A 80 17.94 19.21 27.58
CA LYS A 80 18.53 17.96 28.10
C LYS A 80 18.42 16.77 27.14
N ARG A 81 17.84 16.97 25.95
CA ARG A 81 17.62 15.94 24.93
C ARG A 81 16.76 14.77 25.42
N GLU A 82 15.90 14.97 26.41
CA GLU A 82 14.91 13.98 26.86
C GLU A 82 13.74 13.88 25.87
N ILE A 83 13.39 15.00 25.24
CA ILE A 83 12.36 15.09 24.20
C ILE A 83 12.85 15.91 23.00
N SER A 84 12.20 15.78 21.85
CA SER A 84 12.50 16.66 20.71
C SER A 84 11.92 18.06 20.92
N ARG A 85 12.58 19.08 20.35
CA ARG A 85 12.04 20.47 20.31
C ARG A 85 10.64 20.52 19.70
N SER A 86 10.38 19.72 18.66
CA SER A 86 9.06 19.60 18.03
C SER A 86 7.97 19.05 18.96
N THR A 87 8.34 18.26 19.96
CA THR A 87 7.39 17.67 20.92
C THR A 87 6.88 18.72 21.91
N VAL A 88 7.67 19.74 22.24
CA VAL A 88 7.28 20.81 23.19
C VAL A 88 5.96 21.45 22.78
N ARG A 89 5.81 21.83 21.51
CA ARG A 89 4.58 22.45 20.99
C ARG A 89 3.35 21.53 21.11
N ASN A 90 3.53 20.21 21.18
CA ASN A 90 2.41 19.29 21.33
C ASN A 90 1.80 19.30 22.74
N TYR A 91 2.54 19.72 23.77
CA TYR A 91 2.00 19.94 25.12
C TYR A 91 1.21 21.24 25.22
N TYR A 92 1.57 22.25 24.44
CA TYR A 92 0.87 23.54 24.37
C TYR A 92 -0.52 23.45 23.73
N LYS A 93 -0.63 22.73 22.61
CA LYS A 93 -1.88 22.63 21.80
C LYS A 93 -3.14 22.24 22.60
N PRO A 94 -3.14 21.15 23.42
CA PRO A 94 -4.33 20.76 24.16
C PRO A 94 -4.73 21.79 25.23
N ILE A 95 -3.76 22.44 25.88
CA ILE A 95 -4.03 23.50 26.87
C ILE A 95 -4.72 24.69 26.19
N LYS A 96 -4.22 25.10 25.03
CA LYS A 96 -4.82 26.17 24.22
C LYS A 96 -6.27 25.85 23.85
N LEU A 97 -6.49 24.67 23.27
CA LEU A 97 -7.83 24.23 22.88
C LEU A 97 -8.77 24.15 24.09
N PHE A 98 -8.31 23.60 25.21
CA PHE A 98 -9.12 23.53 26.43
C PHE A 98 -9.57 24.92 26.89
N CYS A 99 -8.65 25.89 26.91
CA CYS A 99 -8.97 27.26 27.27
C CYS A 99 -9.96 27.92 26.29
N GLU A 100 -9.75 27.75 24.98
CA GLU A 100 -10.63 28.29 23.93
C GLU A 100 -12.04 27.72 24.02
N MET A 101 -12.19 26.39 24.17
CA MET A 101 -13.49 25.72 24.30
C MET A 101 -14.21 26.05 25.61
N ASN A 102 -13.49 26.60 26.60
CA ASN A 102 -14.03 26.99 27.90
C ASN A 102 -14.11 28.52 28.09
N ASN A 103 -14.02 29.30 27.01
CA ASN A 103 -14.12 30.76 27.02
C ASN A 103 -13.10 31.45 27.94
N ILE A 104 -11.89 30.89 28.05
CA ILE A 104 -10.77 31.49 28.78
C ILE A 104 -9.94 32.31 27.79
N VAL A 105 -10.02 33.64 27.90
CA VAL A 105 -9.32 34.57 27.01
C VAL A 105 -7.91 34.85 27.54
N LEU A 106 -6.88 34.52 26.75
CA LEU A 106 -5.46 34.75 27.05
C LEU A 106 -4.74 35.37 25.86
N ASN A 107 -3.67 36.13 26.13
CA ASN A 107 -2.75 36.59 25.09
C ASN A 107 -1.77 35.47 24.70
N TRP A 108 -2.23 34.54 23.86
CA TRP A 108 -1.46 33.39 23.39
C TRP A 108 -0.13 33.75 22.69
N LYS A 109 -0.01 34.96 22.13
CA LYS A 109 1.22 35.40 21.47
C LYS A 109 2.39 35.39 22.45
N ILE A 110 2.18 35.82 23.70
CA ILE A 110 3.24 35.89 24.72
C ILE A 110 3.77 34.48 25.02
N ILE A 111 2.87 33.52 25.23
CA ILE A 111 3.23 32.12 25.49
C ILE A 111 3.93 31.51 24.28
N SER A 112 3.41 31.75 23.07
CA SER A 112 3.92 31.14 21.85
C SER A 112 5.32 31.62 21.44
N LYS A 113 5.70 32.86 21.81
CA LYS A 113 7.04 33.43 21.54
C LYS A 113 8.16 32.68 22.27
N GLY A 114 7.88 32.09 23.43
CA GLY A 114 8.85 31.27 24.16
C GLY A 114 8.99 29.84 23.63
N LEU A 115 8.11 29.40 22.73
CA LEU A 115 8.15 28.04 22.19
C LEU A 115 9.21 27.91 21.09
N PRO A 116 9.80 26.72 20.92
CA PRO A 116 10.77 26.54 19.85
C PRO A 116 10.11 26.80 18.49
N PRO A 117 10.89 27.26 17.50
CA PRO A 117 10.42 27.40 16.13
C PRO A 117 9.87 26.04 15.63
N ALA A 118 9.02 26.10 14.61
CA ALA A 118 8.59 24.88 13.95
C ALA A 118 9.84 24.08 13.53
N PRO A 119 9.86 22.76 13.76
CA PRO A 119 10.99 21.95 13.34
C PRO A 119 11.19 22.10 11.83
N GLU A 120 12.45 22.19 11.41
CA GLU A 120 12.83 21.99 10.00
C GLU A 120 12.40 20.59 9.55
N SER A 121 12.06 20.46 8.27
CA SER A 121 11.72 19.17 7.65
C SER A 121 12.82 18.15 7.92
N SER A 122 12.45 16.93 8.33
CA SER A 122 13.45 15.89 8.58
C SER A 122 14.17 15.51 7.29
N ASN A 123 15.49 15.64 7.29
CA ASN A 123 16.36 15.25 6.17
C ASN A 123 16.52 13.72 6.14
N ASP A 124 15.40 13.02 5.95
CA ASP A 124 15.36 11.56 5.82
C ASP A 124 15.53 11.20 4.34
N ARG A 125 16.53 10.37 3.99
CA ARG A 125 16.77 9.88 2.62
C ARG A 125 15.67 8.91 2.14
N ILE A 126 15.69 8.55 0.86
CA ILE A 126 14.92 7.42 0.32
C ILE A 126 15.79 6.15 0.31
N PRO A 127 15.21 4.95 0.48
CA PRO A 127 15.92 3.70 0.32
C PRO A 127 16.37 3.53 -1.13
N THR A 128 17.51 2.88 -1.32
CA THR A 128 18.02 2.54 -2.65
C THR A 128 17.21 1.40 -3.27
N LEU A 129 17.32 1.22 -4.60
CA LEU A 129 16.67 0.11 -5.29
C LEU A 129 17.12 -1.25 -4.72
N ASP A 130 18.40 -1.41 -4.38
CA ASP A 130 18.94 -2.64 -3.81
C ASP A 130 18.41 -2.92 -2.40
N GLU A 131 18.28 -1.88 -1.56
CA GLU A 131 17.64 -2.02 -0.23
C GLU A 131 16.18 -2.46 -0.37
N ILE A 132 15.44 -1.95 -1.37
CA ILE A 132 14.06 -2.38 -1.62
C ILE A 132 14.02 -3.82 -2.14
N LYS A 133 14.91 -4.18 -3.08
CA LYS A 133 15.02 -5.55 -3.61
C LYS A 133 15.34 -6.54 -2.51
N GLU A 134 16.19 -6.17 -1.55
CA GLU A 134 16.50 -7.02 -0.40
C GLU A 134 15.33 -7.09 0.59
N LEU A 135 14.63 -5.97 0.84
CA LEU A 135 13.42 -5.97 1.67
C LEU A 135 12.35 -6.95 1.18
N ILE A 136 12.07 -6.97 -0.13
CA ILE A 136 10.99 -7.80 -0.68
C ILE A 136 11.29 -9.31 -0.67
N LYS A 137 12.55 -9.71 -0.39
CA LYS A 137 12.93 -11.11 -0.16
C LYS A 137 12.55 -11.61 1.24
N TYR A 138 12.16 -10.72 2.15
CA TYR A 138 11.78 -11.09 3.51
C TYR A 138 10.65 -12.13 3.50
N PRO A 139 10.74 -13.25 4.26
CA PRO A 139 9.84 -14.41 4.14
C PRO A 139 8.46 -14.20 4.79
N ASP A 140 7.84 -13.06 4.53
CA ASP A 140 6.42 -12.80 4.79
C ASP A 140 5.76 -12.41 3.46
N ARG A 141 4.83 -13.25 2.99
CA ARG A 141 4.15 -13.10 1.70
C ARG A 141 3.41 -11.76 1.54
N ARG A 142 3.17 -11.03 2.62
CA ARG A 142 2.52 -9.70 2.59
C ARG A 142 3.49 -8.57 2.29
N ILE A 143 4.79 -8.72 2.58
CA ILE A 143 5.77 -7.64 2.40
C ILE A 143 5.84 -7.20 0.95
N LYS A 144 6.07 -8.14 0.02
CA LYS A 144 6.19 -7.85 -1.42
C LYS A 144 4.97 -7.09 -1.96
N PRO A 145 3.72 -7.61 -1.87
CA PRO A 145 2.57 -6.89 -2.41
C PRO A 145 2.34 -5.53 -1.75
N ILE A 146 2.58 -5.38 -0.44
CA ILE A 146 2.42 -4.09 0.24
C ILE A 146 3.47 -3.08 -0.25
N ALA A 147 4.75 -3.50 -0.31
CA ALA A 147 5.84 -2.63 -0.72
C ALA A 147 5.65 -2.14 -2.15
N LEU A 148 5.40 -3.06 -3.10
CA LEU A 148 5.21 -2.73 -4.51
C LEU A 148 4.00 -1.82 -4.73
N THR A 149 2.89 -2.07 -4.02
CA THR A 149 1.71 -1.20 -4.06
C THR A 149 2.04 0.21 -3.58
N MET A 150 2.72 0.36 -2.43
CA MET A 150 3.03 1.68 -1.87
C MET A 150 4.07 2.45 -2.69
N ILE A 151 5.05 1.75 -3.27
CA ILE A 151 6.08 2.30 -4.14
C ILE A 151 5.48 2.80 -5.45
N SER A 152 4.52 2.07 -6.02
CA SER A 152 3.94 2.40 -7.32
C SER A 152 2.77 3.37 -7.28
N SER A 153 2.07 3.50 -6.15
CA SER A 153 0.89 4.38 -6.02
C SER A 153 1.10 5.60 -5.13
N GLY A 154 2.16 5.59 -4.32
CA GLY A 154 2.42 6.62 -3.33
C GLY A 154 1.41 6.67 -2.18
N ILE A 155 0.51 5.70 -1.99
CA ILE A 155 -0.51 5.76 -0.94
C ILE A 155 0.09 5.82 0.48
N ARG A 156 -0.68 6.40 1.42
CA ARG A 156 -0.31 6.42 2.84
C ARG A 156 -0.54 5.03 3.45
N VAL A 157 0.27 4.65 4.45
CA VAL A 157 0.10 3.37 5.17
C VAL A 157 -1.29 3.22 5.81
N GLY A 158 -1.96 4.32 6.15
CA GLY A 158 -3.32 4.31 6.68
C GLY A 158 -4.38 3.84 5.67
N ALA A 159 -4.10 3.90 4.37
CA ALA A 159 -5.03 3.45 3.33
C ALA A 159 -5.37 1.96 3.45
N TRP A 160 -4.42 1.14 3.89
CA TRP A 160 -4.60 -0.32 4.02
C TRP A 160 -5.74 -0.72 4.96
N GLU A 161 -6.12 0.14 5.91
CA GLU A 161 -7.27 -0.09 6.81
C GLU A 161 -8.63 -0.09 6.11
N TRP A 162 -8.66 0.40 4.86
CA TRP A 162 -9.86 0.62 4.03
C TRP A 162 -9.84 -0.20 2.74
N LEU A 163 -8.69 -0.75 2.34
CA LEU A 163 -8.55 -1.44 1.05
C LEU A 163 -9.19 -2.83 1.06
N LYS A 164 -10.08 -3.04 0.10
CA LYS A 164 -10.73 -4.32 -0.24
C LYS A 164 -10.41 -4.67 -1.68
N TRP A 165 -10.63 -5.93 -2.06
CA TRP A 165 -10.31 -6.41 -3.41
C TRP A 165 -11.00 -5.60 -4.51
N LYS A 166 -12.26 -5.18 -4.30
CA LYS A 166 -13.01 -4.32 -5.24
C LYS A 166 -12.36 -2.97 -5.56
N HIS A 167 -11.46 -2.48 -4.70
CA HIS A 167 -10.79 -1.19 -4.90
C HIS A 167 -9.62 -1.30 -5.88
N ILE A 168 -9.22 -2.51 -6.27
CA ILE A 168 -8.20 -2.76 -7.28
C ILE A 168 -8.93 -3.06 -8.59
N ILE A 169 -8.79 -2.16 -9.57
CA ILE A 169 -9.47 -2.24 -10.86
C ILE A 169 -8.39 -2.45 -11.93
N PRO A 170 -8.26 -3.66 -12.50
CA PRO A 170 -7.23 -3.94 -13.51
C PRO A 170 -7.42 -3.07 -14.75
N LEU A 171 -6.31 -2.66 -15.34
CA LEU A 171 -6.25 -1.85 -16.55
C LEU A 171 -5.62 -2.66 -17.68
N TYR A 172 -6.18 -2.50 -18.87
CA TYR A 172 -5.74 -3.18 -20.08
C TYR A 172 -5.54 -2.16 -21.20
N ASP A 173 -4.59 -2.43 -22.09
CA ASP A 173 -4.44 -1.66 -23.32
C ASP A 173 -5.42 -2.13 -24.41
N GLU A 174 -5.33 -1.54 -25.59
CA GLU A 174 -6.18 -1.87 -26.75
C GLU A 174 -6.01 -3.32 -27.21
N GLU A 175 -4.84 -3.91 -26.98
CA GLU A 175 -4.50 -5.31 -27.28
C GLU A 175 -4.91 -6.27 -26.14
N LYS A 176 -5.65 -5.78 -25.13
CA LYS A 176 -6.05 -6.52 -23.92
C LYS A 176 -4.87 -7.01 -23.08
N ARG A 177 -3.70 -6.41 -23.21
CA ARG A 177 -2.54 -6.69 -22.34
C ARG A 177 -2.71 -5.94 -21.03
N HIS A 178 -2.38 -6.60 -19.93
CA HIS A 178 -2.46 -5.99 -18.60
C HIS A 178 -1.36 -4.93 -18.42
N ILE A 179 -1.77 -3.69 -18.10
CA ILE A 179 -0.87 -2.52 -18.00
C ILE A 179 -0.79 -1.93 -16.58
N GLY A 180 -1.39 -2.59 -15.59
CA GLY A 180 -1.41 -2.16 -14.19
C GLY A 180 -2.84 -2.13 -13.66
N ALA A 181 -3.07 -1.42 -12.56
CA ALA A 181 -4.41 -1.26 -12.02
C ALA A 181 -4.63 0.13 -11.44
N LYS A 182 -5.89 0.56 -11.44
CA LYS A 182 -6.35 1.70 -10.64
C LYS A 182 -6.64 1.22 -9.22
N ILE A 183 -6.28 2.04 -8.24
CA ILE A 183 -6.56 1.82 -6.83
C ILE A 183 -7.45 2.94 -6.28
N ILE A 184 -8.58 2.60 -5.67
CA ILE A 184 -9.44 3.56 -4.95
C ILE A 184 -9.02 3.62 -3.49
N VAL A 185 -8.72 4.81 -2.99
CA VAL A 185 -8.13 5.05 -1.68
C VAL A 185 -9.09 5.83 -0.81
N TYR A 186 -9.31 5.38 0.43
CA TYR A 186 -10.30 5.94 1.36
C TYR A 186 -11.72 5.99 0.78
N ASP A 187 -12.15 4.89 0.14
CA ASP A 187 -13.49 4.75 -0.43
C ASP A 187 -14.58 5.09 0.61
N GLY A 188 -15.47 6.03 0.27
CA GLY A 188 -16.55 6.52 1.13
C GLY A 188 -16.18 7.65 2.09
N GLU A 189 -14.91 8.05 2.18
CA GLU A 189 -14.44 9.13 3.06
C GLU A 189 -14.28 10.46 2.31
N PRO A 190 -14.36 11.62 3.00
CA PRO A 190 -14.13 12.93 2.37
C PRO A 190 -12.76 13.07 1.70
N GLU A 191 -11.76 12.33 2.18
CA GLU A 191 -10.41 12.26 1.64
C GLU A 191 -10.24 11.24 0.51
N GLN A 192 -11.32 10.69 -0.06
CA GLN A 192 -11.26 9.73 -1.16
C GLN A 192 -10.49 10.28 -2.37
N TYR A 193 -9.61 9.46 -2.93
CA TYR A 193 -8.93 9.70 -4.21
C TYR A 193 -8.62 8.38 -4.90
N PHE A 194 -8.13 8.44 -6.13
CA PHE A 194 -7.58 7.25 -6.81
C PHE A 194 -6.10 7.45 -7.11
N SER A 195 -5.39 6.33 -7.27
CA SER A 195 -4.05 6.27 -7.79
C SER A 195 -3.93 5.10 -8.77
N PHE A 196 -2.72 4.81 -9.25
CA PHE A 196 -2.41 3.65 -10.07
C PHE A 196 -1.32 2.81 -9.41
N ILE A 197 -1.28 1.53 -9.75
CA ILE A 197 -0.20 0.60 -9.39
C ILE A 197 0.39 -0.01 -10.66
N THR A 198 1.68 -0.29 -10.63
CA THR A 198 2.41 -0.92 -11.73
C THR A 198 1.90 -2.35 -11.99
N PRO A 199 2.17 -2.92 -13.18
CA PRO A 199 1.81 -4.31 -13.45
C PRO A 199 2.40 -5.29 -12.42
N GLU A 200 3.66 -5.10 -11.98
CA GLU A 200 4.28 -5.98 -10.98
C GLU A 200 3.54 -5.94 -9.63
N ALA A 201 3.05 -4.77 -9.23
CA ALA A 201 2.35 -4.59 -7.97
C ALA A 201 0.98 -5.27 -8.02
N TYR A 202 0.27 -5.13 -9.15
CA TYR A 202 -1.01 -5.84 -9.35
C TYR A 202 -0.82 -7.36 -9.34
N ILE A 203 0.17 -7.88 -10.08
CA ILE A 203 0.45 -9.33 -10.11
C ILE A 203 0.76 -9.84 -8.71
N SER A 204 1.62 -9.13 -7.97
CA SER A 204 1.95 -9.53 -6.59
C SER A 204 0.73 -9.49 -5.66
N LEU A 205 -0.22 -8.56 -5.85
CA LEU A 205 -1.48 -8.54 -5.11
C LEU A 205 -2.39 -9.71 -5.51
N LYS A 206 -2.50 -9.99 -6.81
CA LYS A 206 -3.29 -11.11 -7.34
C LYS A 206 -2.78 -12.44 -6.79
N ASP A 207 -1.48 -12.67 -6.82
CA ASP A 207 -0.84 -13.87 -6.24
C ASP A 207 -1.17 -14.03 -4.75
N TRP A 208 -1.19 -12.93 -4.00
CA TRP A 208 -1.57 -12.92 -2.59
C TRP A 208 -3.05 -13.29 -2.38
N MET A 209 -3.95 -12.78 -3.22
CA MET A 209 -5.38 -13.13 -3.17
C MET A 209 -5.61 -14.59 -3.54
N GLU A 210 -4.98 -15.07 -4.62
CA GLU A 210 -5.07 -16.47 -5.06
C GLU A 210 -4.48 -17.43 -4.02
N PHE A 211 -3.39 -17.04 -3.35
CA PHE A 211 -2.84 -17.82 -2.25
C PHE A 211 -3.87 -17.99 -1.12
N ARG A 212 -4.57 -16.93 -0.73
CA ARG A 212 -5.62 -17.00 0.30
C ARG A 212 -6.77 -17.90 -0.12
N GLU A 213 -7.19 -17.80 -1.37
CA GLU A 213 -8.21 -18.67 -1.95
C GLU A 213 -7.79 -20.14 -1.93
N LYS A 214 -6.56 -20.45 -2.37
CA LYS A 214 -5.97 -21.80 -2.32
C LYS A 214 -5.84 -22.35 -0.90
N GLN A 215 -5.73 -21.49 0.12
CA GLN A 215 -5.73 -21.88 1.52
C GLN A 215 -7.15 -22.08 2.10
N GLY A 216 -8.20 -21.84 1.31
CA GLY A 216 -9.60 -22.04 1.70
C GLY A 216 -10.34 -20.78 2.14
N GLU A 217 -9.78 -19.58 1.91
CA GLU A 217 -10.53 -18.34 2.11
C GLU A 217 -11.53 -18.11 0.96
N GLY A 218 -12.80 -17.86 1.28
CA GLY A 218 -13.77 -17.41 0.29
C GLY A 218 -13.48 -15.97 -0.15
N ILE A 219 -12.73 -15.80 -1.24
CA ILE A 219 -12.39 -14.48 -1.76
C ILE A 219 -13.57 -13.88 -2.51
N THR A 220 -13.94 -12.66 -2.12
CA THR A 220 -14.98 -11.86 -2.77
C THR A 220 -14.47 -10.45 -3.01
N ARG A 221 -15.27 -9.65 -3.72
CA ARG A 221 -15.02 -8.20 -3.89
C ARG A 221 -14.89 -7.45 -2.55
N GLU A 222 -15.54 -7.92 -1.49
CA GLU A 222 -15.52 -7.30 -0.16
C GLU A 222 -14.36 -7.78 0.74
N SER A 223 -13.60 -8.79 0.30
CA SER A 223 -12.47 -9.30 1.06
C SER A 223 -11.41 -8.22 1.25
N TRP A 224 -10.89 -8.10 2.48
CA TRP A 224 -9.80 -7.19 2.80
C TRP A 224 -8.59 -7.46 1.92
N LEU A 225 -7.94 -6.42 1.41
CA LEU A 225 -6.76 -6.59 0.55
C LEU A 225 -5.60 -7.19 1.34
N MET A 226 -5.40 -6.72 2.58
CA MET A 226 -4.42 -7.26 3.52
C MET A 226 -5.08 -7.70 4.82
N ARG A 227 -4.65 -8.86 5.33
CA ARG A 227 -5.17 -9.48 6.55
C ARG A 227 -4.07 -9.95 7.49
N ASP A 228 -4.49 -10.34 8.70
CA ASP A 228 -3.65 -11.05 9.66
C ASP A 228 -3.08 -12.36 9.10
N ILE A 229 -1.97 -12.84 9.67
CA ILE A 229 -1.45 -14.18 9.36
C ILE A 229 -2.32 -15.24 10.02
N TRP A 230 -2.47 -16.37 9.36
CA TRP A 230 -3.14 -17.56 9.87
C TRP A 230 -2.18 -18.76 9.80
N ASN A 231 -2.55 -19.86 10.44
CA ASN A 231 -1.75 -21.08 10.40
C ASN A 231 -2.01 -21.84 9.09
N THR A 232 -1.02 -21.89 8.22
CA THR A 232 -1.06 -22.65 6.96
C THR A 232 -0.62 -24.08 7.25
N GLY A 233 -1.57 -25.02 7.46
CA GLY A 233 -1.25 -26.46 7.52
C GLY A 233 -1.65 -27.22 8.78
N ARG A 234 -2.44 -26.66 9.71
CA ARG A 234 -3.10 -27.48 10.76
C ARG A 234 -4.61 -27.48 10.56
N ILE A 235 -5.16 -28.65 10.25
CA ILE A 235 -6.57 -28.95 10.57
C ILE A 235 -6.65 -28.89 12.11
N ILE A 236 -7.25 -27.84 12.64
CA ILE A 236 -7.39 -27.66 14.09
C ILE A 236 -8.44 -28.67 14.56
N SER A 237 -8.00 -29.82 15.08
CA SER A 237 -8.89 -30.83 15.67
C SER A 237 -9.23 -30.54 17.14
N ASN A 238 -8.53 -29.60 17.80
CA ASN A 238 -8.74 -29.30 19.22
C ASN A 238 -8.65 -27.80 19.55
N VAL A 239 -9.72 -27.26 20.12
CA VAL A 239 -9.90 -25.84 20.51
C VAL A 239 -8.89 -25.39 21.58
N LYS A 240 -8.27 -26.32 22.33
CA LYS A 240 -7.27 -26.00 23.37
C LYS A 240 -5.90 -25.56 22.83
N GLU A 241 -5.57 -25.82 21.55
CA GLU A 241 -4.30 -25.33 20.94
C GLU A 241 -4.33 -23.84 20.56
N LEU A 242 -5.49 -23.16 20.60
CA LEU A 242 -5.59 -21.72 20.31
C LEU A 242 -4.88 -20.82 21.34
N ASN A 243 -4.53 -21.35 22.52
CA ASN A 243 -3.96 -20.58 23.62
C ASN A 243 -2.42 -20.56 23.68
N LEU A 244 -1.73 -20.91 22.59
CA LEU A 244 -0.33 -20.54 22.43
C LEU A 244 -0.26 -19.04 22.15
N LYS A 245 0.25 -18.28 23.13
CA LYS A 245 0.52 -16.83 23.03
C LYS A 245 1.28 -16.52 21.73
N GLY A 246 0.55 -16.14 20.67
CA GLY A 246 1.10 -15.87 19.33
C GLY A 246 0.35 -16.48 18.12
N ALA A 247 -0.68 -17.31 18.32
CA ALA A 247 -1.46 -17.96 17.25
C ALA A 247 -2.42 -16.99 16.55
N SER A 248 -2.05 -16.48 15.37
CA SER A 248 -2.50 -16.94 14.03
C SER A 248 -4.03 -16.90 13.86
N GLY A 249 -4.52 -15.92 13.10
CA GLY A 249 -5.92 -15.76 12.74
C GLY A 249 -6.51 -17.00 12.06
N LEU A 250 -7.83 -17.01 11.88
CA LEU A 250 -8.55 -18.12 11.24
C LEU A 250 -8.72 -17.84 9.76
N ILE A 251 -8.45 -18.84 8.89
CA ILE A 251 -8.62 -18.67 7.45
C ILE A 251 -10.05 -18.26 7.09
N SER A 252 -11.04 -18.84 7.78
CA SER A 252 -12.48 -18.58 7.62
C SER A 252 -12.93 -17.21 8.12
N VAL A 253 -12.13 -16.52 8.95
CA VAL A 253 -12.48 -15.23 9.55
C VAL A 253 -11.33 -14.23 9.36
N PRO A 254 -11.15 -13.69 8.13
CA PRO A 254 -10.11 -12.72 7.84
C PRO A 254 -10.28 -11.43 8.64
N LYS A 255 -9.26 -11.07 9.43
CA LYS A 255 -9.19 -9.78 10.11
C LYS A 255 -8.31 -8.84 9.32
N LYS A 256 -8.80 -7.61 9.07
CA LYS A 256 -8.04 -6.59 8.35
C LYS A 256 -6.70 -6.31 9.03
N ALA A 257 -5.65 -6.13 8.24
CA ALA A 257 -4.37 -5.66 8.74
C ALA A 257 -4.44 -4.13 8.93
N ASP A 258 -4.41 -3.67 10.18
CA ASP A 258 -4.39 -2.23 10.45
C ASP A 258 -3.04 -1.59 10.08
N SER A 259 -2.99 -0.26 10.05
CA SER A 259 -1.76 0.46 9.68
C SER A 259 -0.63 0.22 10.67
N ASN A 260 -0.92 -0.15 11.92
CA ASN A 260 0.09 -0.46 12.92
C ASN A 260 0.71 -1.84 12.69
N ALA A 261 -0.10 -2.85 12.37
CA ALA A 261 0.33 -4.17 11.98
C ALA A 261 1.28 -4.08 10.78
N ILE A 262 0.89 -3.33 9.74
CA ILE A 262 1.77 -3.12 8.57
C ILE A 262 3.08 -2.43 8.96
N ARG A 263 3.02 -1.36 9.78
CA ARG A 263 4.24 -0.70 10.29
C ARG A 263 5.15 -1.66 11.05
N GLN A 264 4.60 -2.58 11.85
CA GLN A 264 5.36 -3.56 12.60
C GLN A 264 6.01 -4.60 11.68
N ILE A 265 5.28 -5.10 10.67
CA ILE A 265 5.82 -6.08 9.70
C ILE A 265 7.03 -5.48 8.98
N PHE A 266 6.93 -4.24 8.48
CA PHE A 266 8.07 -3.57 7.85
C PHE A 266 9.21 -3.27 8.82
N THR A 267 8.91 -2.83 10.04
CA THR A 267 9.95 -2.59 11.06
C THR A 267 10.77 -3.86 11.34
N ARG A 268 10.09 -5.01 11.39
CA ARG A 268 10.74 -6.32 11.53
C ARG A 268 11.51 -6.71 10.27
N ALA A 269 10.93 -6.54 9.09
CA ALA A 269 11.56 -6.90 7.81
C ALA A 269 12.84 -6.11 7.57
N TRP A 270 12.82 -4.78 7.75
CA TRP A 270 14.04 -3.95 7.67
C TRP A 270 15.12 -4.47 8.61
N LYS A 271 14.77 -4.71 9.88
CA LYS A 271 15.72 -5.19 10.89
C LYS A 271 16.32 -6.55 10.53
N ILE A 272 15.51 -7.51 10.09
CA ILE A 272 16.00 -8.88 9.79
C ILE A 272 16.87 -8.90 8.54
N GLN A 273 16.55 -8.07 7.55
CA GLN A 273 17.39 -7.90 6.36
C GLN A 273 18.66 -7.08 6.63
N ASN A 274 18.90 -6.66 7.88
CA ASN A 274 20.01 -5.79 8.28
C ASN A 274 20.04 -4.47 7.48
N ILE A 275 18.85 -3.98 7.14
CA ILE A 275 18.65 -2.70 6.48
C ILE A 275 18.15 -1.73 7.53
N ARG A 276 18.58 -0.46 7.47
CA ARG A 276 18.08 0.59 8.36
C ARG A 276 18.50 0.39 9.83
N GLU A 277 19.72 -0.07 10.07
CA GLU A 277 20.29 -0.19 11.42
C GLU A 277 20.52 1.16 12.11
N LEU A 278 20.59 1.16 13.44
CA LEU A 278 20.90 2.35 14.24
C LEU A 278 22.37 2.29 14.68
N HIS A 279 23.28 2.75 13.83
CA HIS A 279 24.69 2.86 14.20
C HIS A 279 24.90 4.10 15.09
N ASN A 280 24.68 3.96 16.40
CA ASN A 280 24.86 5.01 17.42
C ASN A 280 23.98 6.28 17.25
N GLN A 281 23.06 6.28 16.28
CA GLN A 281 22.12 7.38 16.07
C GLN A 281 20.79 7.15 16.77
N ARG A 282 20.12 8.24 17.17
CA ARG A 282 18.76 8.19 17.76
C ARG A 282 17.65 8.04 16.73
N ARG A 283 17.95 8.20 15.44
CA ARG A 283 16.98 8.18 14.34
C ARG A 283 17.54 7.34 13.20
N HIS A 284 16.67 6.56 12.58
CA HIS A 284 16.98 5.89 11.33
C HIS A 284 17.08 6.92 10.20
N GLU A 285 17.93 6.65 9.22
CA GLU A 285 18.15 7.48 8.02
C GLU A 285 16.89 7.70 7.19
N PHE A 286 15.93 6.78 7.27
CA PHE A 286 14.61 6.91 6.66
C PHE A 286 13.48 6.32 7.51
N LYS A 287 12.25 6.71 7.20
CA LYS A 287 11.03 6.23 7.88
C LYS A 287 10.58 4.88 7.31
N SER A 288 10.28 3.91 8.17
CA SER A 288 9.97 2.51 7.81
C SER A 288 8.98 2.33 6.65
N THR A 289 7.84 3.03 6.66
CA THR A 289 6.80 2.90 5.61
C THR A 289 6.57 4.18 4.82
N HIS A 290 6.87 5.35 5.39
CA HIS A 290 6.75 6.62 4.68
C HIS A 290 7.83 6.79 3.60
N CYS A 291 8.91 6.02 3.66
CA CYS A 291 9.91 5.99 2.60
C CYS A 291 9.34 5.58 1.23
N PHE A 292 8.38 4.63 1.18
CA PHE A 292 7.77 4.21 -0.09
C PHE A 292 7.01 5.34 -0.78
N ARG A 293 6.31 6.16 0.02
CA ARG A 293 5.61 7.34 -0.50
C ARG A 293 6.58 8.40 -1.03
N LYS A 294 7.71 8.61 -0.34
CA LYS A 294 8.78 9.49 -0.85
C LYS A 294 9.42 8.91 -2.12
N TYR A 295 9.64 7.60 -2.16
CA TYR A 295 10.17 6.90 -3.32
C TYR A 295 9.26 7.09 -4.54
N PHE A 296 7.96 6.89 -4.39
CA PHE A 296 6.97 7.17 -5.44
C PHE A 296 7.12 8.60 -5.96
N GLU A 297 7.04 9.59 -5.06
CA GLU A 297 7.10 11.00 -5.42
C GLU A 297 8.39 11.34 -6.18
N THR A 298 9.55 10.93 -5.66
CA THR A 298 10.84 11.19 -6.28
C THR A 298 10.98 10.52 -7.64
N ASN A 299 10.58 9.26 -7.77
CA ASN A 299 10.80 8.50 -9.01
C ASN A 299 9.76 8.82 -10.08
N ALA A 300 8.50 9.05 -9.71
CA ALA A 300 7.45 9.46 -10.64
C ALA A 300 7.76 10.84 -11.28
N LEU A 301 8.41 11.74 -10.55
CA LEU A 301 8.80 13.06 -11.06
C LEU A 301 9.84 13.03 -12.18
N ASN A 302 10.49 11.89 -12.46
CA ASN A 302 11.36 11.76 -13.62
C ASN A 302 10.61 11.84 -14.96
N SER A 303 9.30 11.53 -14.97
CA SER A 303 8.50 11.55 -16.20
C SER A 303 7.11 12.15 -16.06
N MET A 304 6.56 12.25 -14.85
CA MET A 304 5.25 12.83 -14.58
C MET A 304 5.30 14.30 -14.21
N LYS A 305 4.21 15.01 -14.50
CA LYS A 305 4.01 16.38 -14.03
C LYS A 305 3.85 16.40 -12.51
N LEU A 306 4.46 17.39 -11.84
CA LEU A 306 4.35 17.57 -10.39
C LEU A 306 2.91 17.53 -9.88
N LEU A 307 2.00 18.29 -10.51
CA LEU A 307 0.58 18.31 -10.10
C LEU A 307 -0.10 16.94 -10.24
N ASN A 308 0.22 16.18 -11.28
CA ASN A 308 -0.32 14.83 -11.47
C ASN A 308 0.17 13.88 -10.37
N VAL A 309 1.46 13.94 -10.00
CA VAL A 309 2.01 13.19 -8.86
C VAL A 309 1.29 13.56 -7.56
N LYS A 310 1.08 14.87 -7.31
CA LYS A 310 0.36 15.34 -6.10
C LYS A 310 -1.10 14.86 -6.06
N ILE A 311 -1.79 14.85 -7.20
CA ILE A 311 -3.15 14.33 -7.34
C ILE A 311 -3.19 12.83 -7.02
N LEU A 312 -2.32 12.02 -7.63
CA LEU A 312 -2.24 10.57 -7.39
C LEU A 312 -1.84 10.22 -5.96
N MET A 313 -1.20 11.14 -5.25
CA MET A 313 -0.86 10.99 -3.83
C MET A 313 -2.00 11.41 -2.88
N GLY A 314 -3.10 11.99 -3.39
CA GLY A 314 -4.14 12.59 -2.56
C GLY A 314 -3.58 13.71 -1.67
N HIS A 315 -2.76 14.58 -2.25
CA HIS A 315 -2.35 15.83 -1.63
C HIS A 315 -3.38 16.93 -1.88
N ASP A 316 -3.59 17.77 -0.88
CA ASP A 316 -4.35 19.00 -1.07
C ASP A 316 -3.42 20.05 -1.69
N THR A 317 -3.61 20.35 -2.97
CA THR A 317 -2.86 21.39 -3.71
C THR A 317 -3.48 22.78 -3.55
N GLY A 318 -4.45 22.93 -2.62
CA GLY A 318 -5.06 24.22 -2.30
C GLY A 318 -5.82 24.81 -3.49
N LEU A 319 -5.50 26.06 -3.86
CA LEU A 319 -6.16 26.77 -4.96
C LEU A 319 -5.98 26.07 -6.32
N GLU A 320 -4.85 25.41 -6.54
CA GLU A 320 -4.55 24.71 -7.80
C GLU A 320 -5.52 23.55 -8.06
N LYS A 321 -6.07 22.93 -7.01
CA LYS A 321 -7.08 21.85 -7.11
C LYS A 321 -8.36 22.29 -7.82
N SER A 322 -8.72 23.57 -7.71
CA SER A 322 -9.91 24.11 -8.35
C SER A 322 -9.74 24.30 -9.85
N TYR A 323 -8.54 24.64 -10.29
CA TYR A 323 -8.24 24.98 -11.69
C TYR A 323 -7.70 23.79 -12.49
N TYR A 324 -6.90 22.93 -11.86
CA TYR A 324 -6.22 21.83 -12.52
C TYR A 324 -6.91 20.50 -12.18
N LYS A 325 -7.78 20.05 -13.09
CA LYS A 325 -8.56 18.81 -13.00
C LYS A 325 -8.32 17.94 -14.25
N PRO A 326 -7.14 17.32 -14.37
CA PRO A 326 -6.83 16.48 -15.52
C PRO A 326 -7.81 15.29 -15.59
N ALA A 327 -8.10 14.84 -16.80
CA ALA A 327 -8.93 13.66 -16.98
C ALA A 327 -8.17 12.41 -16.50
N GLU A 328 -8.90 11.38 -16.05
CA GLU A 328 -8.28 10.12 -15.61
C GLU A 328 -7.40 9.49 -16.70
N LYS A 329 -7.82 9.57 -17.96
CA LYS A 329 -7.03 9.10 -19.11
C LYS A 329 -5.69 9.83 -19.25
N GLU A 330 -5.67 11.14 -19.02
CA GLU A 330 -4.44 11.95 -19.06
C GLU A 330 -3.50 11.60 -17.91
N LEU A 331 -4.06 11.41 -16.70
CA LEU A 331 -3.31 10.95 -15.55
C LEU A 331 -2.73 9.56 -15.77
N LEU A 332 -3.48 8.65 -16.40
CA LEU A 332 -3.01 7.32 -16.74
C LEU A 332 -1.88 7.38 -17.76
N GLN A 333 -2.03 8.14 -18.85
CA GLN A 333 -0.98 8.31 -19.86
C GLN A 333 0.31 8.88 -19.24
N ASP A 334 0.19 9.85 -18.34
CA ASP A 334 1.33 10.39 -17.61
C ASP A 334 1.96 9.32 -16.71
N TYR A 335 1.15 8.55 -15.98
CA TYR A 335 1.59 7.46 -15.12
C TYR A 335 2.29 6.32 -15.86
N LEU A 336 1.82 5.94 -17.06
CA LEU A 336 2.42 4.86 -17.85
C LEU A 336 3.90 5.15 -18.16
N ARG A 337 4.28 6.43 -18.33
CA ARG A 337 5.67 6.86 -18.51
C ARG A 337 6.51 6.77 -17.24
N ALA A 338 5.89 6.70 -16.05
CA ALA A 338 6.59 6.52 -14.79
C ALA A 338 6.80 5.06 -14.40
N ILE A 339 6.13 4.11 -15.08
CA ILE A 339 6.21 2.68 -14.73
C ILE A 339 7.67 2.19 -14.72
N GLU A 340 8.49 2.63 -15.67
CA GLU A 340 9.92 2.25 -15.71
C GLU A 340 10.69 2.65 -14.45
N PHE A 341 10.39 3.82 -13.88
CA PHE A 341 11.04 4.32 -12.66
C PHE A 341 10.42 3.77 -11.37
N LEU A 342 9.25 3.14 -11.45
CA LEU A 342 8.49 2.63 -10.32
C LEU A 342 8.54 1.10 -10.21
N THR A 343 9.07 0.41 -11.22
CA THR A 343 9.20 -1.05 -11.27
C THR A 343 10.48 -1.48 -10.55
N ILE A 344 10.37 -2.40 -9.60
CA ILE A 344 11.48 -2.84 -8.76
C ILE A 344 12.15 -4.11 -9.33
N GLN A 345 11.35 -5.03 -9.88
CA GLN A 345 11.85 -6.28 -10.43
C GLN A 345 11.86 -6.23 -11.97
N ASP A 346 12.95 -5.71 -12.53
CA ASP A 346 13.15 -5.52 -13.97
C ASP A 346 13.20 -6.84 -14.78
N SER A 347 13.62 -7.95 -14.17
CA SER A 347 13.98 -9.18 -14.89
C SER A 347 12.85 -10.21 -14.97
N GLU A 348 12.16 -10.52 -13.87
CA GLU A 348 11.18 -11.62 -13.85
C GLU A 348 9.95 -11.34 -14.72
N MET A 349 9.52 -10.08 -14.81
CA MET A 349 8.34 -9.66 -15.57
C MET A 349 8.60 -9.58 -17.09
N LYS A 350 9.81 -9.18 -17.49
CA LYS A 350 10.25 -9.23 -18.90
C LYS A 350 10.39 -10.69 -19.34
N LEU A 351 10.99 -11.54 -18.50
CA LEU A 351 11.10 -12.99 -18.74
C LEU A 351 9.74 -13.68 -18.81
N THR A 352 8.79 -13.38 -17.91
CA THR A 352 7.45 -13.99 -17.97
C THR A 352 6.65 -13.52 -19.17
N LYS A 353 6.73 -12.24 -19.55
CA LYS A 353 6.13 -11.73 -20.79
C LYS A 353 6.73 -12.38 -22.04
N GLU A 354 8.05 -12.48 -22.11
CA GLU A 354 8.72 -13.19 -23.21
C GLU A 354 8.31 -14.66 -23.25
N VAL A 355 8.19 -15.33 -22.10
CA VAL A 355 7.75 -16.74 -22.02
C VAL A 355 6.28 -16.89 -22.42
N GLU A 356 5.39 -15.98 -22.05
CA GLU A 356 3.98 -16.01 -22.48
C GLU A 356 3.85 -15.74 -23.99
N GLU A 357 4.54 -14.73 -24.52
CA GLU A 357 4.57 -14.45 -25.96
C GLU A 357 5.17 -15.61 -26.76
N LEU A 358 6.23 -16.24 -26.25
CA LEU A 358 6.82 -17.44 -26.86
C LEU A 358 5.86 -18.64 -26.82
N LYS A 359 5.08 -18.80 -25.74
CA LYS A 359 4.07 -19.86 -25.64
C LYS A 359 2.92 -19.65 -26.63
N GLU A 360 2.45 -18.42 -26.79
CA GLU A 360 1.40 -18.10 -27.77
C GLU A 360 1.88 -18.31 -29.20
N LYS A 361 3.07 -17.80 -29.55
CA LYS A 361 3.69 -18.06 -30.86
C LYS A 361 3.95 -19.54 -31.11
N SER A 362 4.33 -20.30 -30.08
CA SER A 362 4.50 -21.75 -30.19
C SER A 362 3.20 -22.46 -30.50
N LYS A 363 2.07 -22.09 -29.86
CA LYS A 363 0.75 -22.66 -30.14
C LYS A 363 0.27 -22.33 -31.56
N GLU A 364 0.51 -21.11 -32.02
CA GLU A 364 0.16 -20.69 -33.38
C GLU A 364 0.98 -21.47 -34.43
N ASN A 365 2.29 -21.61 -34.22
CA ASN A 365 3.15 -22.42 -35.08
C ASN A 365 2.73 -23.89 -35.10
N GLU A 366 2.37 -24.47 -33.95
CA GLU A 366 1.90 -25.86 -33.86
C GLU A 366 0.60 -26.05 -34.65
N TYR A 367 -0.34 -25.10 -34.57
CA TYR A 367 -1.57 -25.13 -35.38
C TYR A 367 -1.28 -25.03 -36.88
N ILE A 368 -0.36 -24.15 -37.30
CA ILE A 368 0.06 -24.01 -38.71
C ILE A 368 0.73 -25.29 -39.21
N ILE A 369 1.61 -25.89 -38.40
CA ILE A 369 2.28 -27.15 -38.73
C ILE A 369 1.26 -28.27 -38.91
N HIS A 370 0.31 -28.42 -37.97
CA HIS A 370 -0.75 -29.42 -38.09
C HIS A 370 -1.64 -29.21 -39.32
N GLY A 371 -1.97 -27.95 -39.65
CA GLY A 371 -2.71 -27.62 -40.87
C GLY A 371 -1.95 -28.04 -42.14
N LYS A 372 -0.67 -27.68 -42.24
CA LYS A 372 0.19 -28.05 -43.39
C LYS A 372 0.42 -29.56 -43.48
N LEU A 373 0.54 -30.25 -42.34
CA LEU A 373 0.70 -31.70 -42.30
C LEU A 373 -0.54 -32.39 -42.87
N GLY A 374 -1.74 -31.97 -42.45
CA GLY A 374 -3.00 -32.51 -42.97
C GLY A 374 -3.22 -32.22 -44.47
N GLU A 375 -2.76 -31.06 -44.97
CA GLU A 375 -2.75 -30.79 -46.42
C GLU A 375 -1.80 -31.72 -47.18
N LYS A 376 -0.63 -32.02 -46.60
CA LYS A 376 0.34 -32.95 -47.18
C LYS A 376 -0.16 -34.39 -47.18
N ASP A 377 -0.84 -34.82 -46.13
CA ASP A 377 -1.45 -36.15 -46.06
C ASP A 377 -2.51 -36.33 -47.15
N LYS A 378 -3.35 -35.31 -47.40
CA LYS A 378 -4.29 -35.32 -48.53
C LYS A 378 -3.60 -35.40 -49.89
N GLN A 379 -2.50 -34.66 -50.07
CA GLN A 379 -1.71 -34.73 -51.31
C GLN A 379 -1.10 -36.13 -51.50
N ILE A 380 -0.63 -36.76 -50.43
CA ILE A 380 -0.10 -38.13 -50.46
C ILE A 380 -1.20 -39.13 -50.81
N GLU A 381 -2.38 -39.04 -50.20
CA GLU A 381 -3.52 -39.90 -50.54
C GLU A 381 -3.95 -39.75 -52.00
N GLU A 382 -3.94 -38.52 -52.53
CA GLU A 382 -4.26 -38.27 -53.93
C GLU A 382 -3.21 -38.87 -54.88
N LEU A 383 -1.93 -38.79 -54.52
CA LEU A 383 -0.84 -39.42 -55.26
C LEU A 383 -0.94 -40.95 -55.22
N ILE A 384 -1.24 -41.54 -54.07
CA ILE A 384 -1.45 -42.99 -53.92
C ILE A 384 -2.60 -43.43 -54.83
N ARG A 385 -3.74 -42.73 -54.82
CA ARG A 385 -4.88 -43.04 -55.71
C ARG A 385 -4.52 -42.92 -57.20
N LYS A 386 -3.71 -41.93 -57.56
CA LYS A 386 -3.22 -41.79 -58.96
C LYS A 386 -2.29 -42.94 -59.33
N GLN A 387 -1.42 -43.37 -58.41
CA GLN A 387 -0.52 -44.49 -58.59
C GLN A 387 -1.32 -45.80 -58.77
N GLU A 388 -2.28 -46.09 -57.90
CA GLU A 388 -3.16 -47.27 -58.02
C GLU A 388 -3.89 -47.32 -59.36
N LYS A 389 -4.41 -46.18 -59.83
CA LYS A 389 -5.04 -46.10 -61.16
C LYS A 389 -4.05 -46.36 -62.30
N THR A 390 -2.82 -45.88 -62.15
CA THR A 390 -1.76 -46.10 -63.14
C THR A 390 -1.34 -47.57 -63.16
N ASP A 391 -1.21 -48.20 -61.99
CA ASP A 391 -0.89 -49.62 -61.85
C ASP A 391 -1.99 -50.51 -62.46
N LEU A 392 -3.27 -50.18 -62.23
CA LEU A 392 -4.40 -50.86 -62.87
C LEU A 392 -4.39 -50.71 -64.40
N LEU A 393 -4.06 -49.52 -64.91
CA LEU A 393 -3.94 -49.29 -66.35
C LEU A 393 -2.79 -50.11 -66.94
N ILE A 394 -1.62 -50.12 -66.30
CA ILE A 394 -0.48 -50.94 -66.70
C ILE A 394 -0.87 -52.42 -66.74
N GLN A 395 -1.55 -52.91 -65.71
CA GLN A 395 -2.03 -54.29 -65.66
C GLN A 395 -3.00 -54.59 -66.81
N SER A 396 -3.95 -53.70 -67.09
CA SER A 396 -4.89 -53.88 -68.20
C SER A 396 -4.21 -53.92 -69.58
N LEU A 397 -3.14 -53.13 -69.77
CA LEU A 397 -2.35 -53.10 -70.99
C LEU A 397 -1.47 -54.36 -71.15
N ILE A 398 -1.02 -54.94 -70.04
CA ILE A 398 -0.35 -56.25 -70.00
C ILE A 398 -1.36 -57.34 -70.38
N ASP A 399 -2.55 -57.33 -69.77
CA ASP A 399 -3.60 -58.33 -70.01
C ASP A 399 -4.15 -58.27 -71.44
N SER A 400 -4.22 -57.08 -72.05
CA SER A 400 -4.62 -56.90 -73.45
C SER A 400 -3.50 -57.24 -74.46
N GLY A 401 -2.32 -57.64 -74.01
CA GLY A 401 -1.17 -58.00 -74.85
C GLY A 401 -0.46 -56.81 -75.52
N GLN A 402 -0.78 -55.58 -75.15
CA GLN A 402 -0.15 -54.36 -75.68
C GLN A 402 1.19 -54.08 -75.01
N LEU A 403 1.38 -54.53 -73.77
CA LEU A 403 2.66 -54.53 -73.06
C LEU A 403 3.10 -55.96 -72.76
N LYS A 404 4.39 -56.26 -72.99
CA LYS A 404 4.99 -57.56 -72.62
C LYS A 404 6.02 -57.34 -71.50
N PRO A 405 5.90 -58.04 -70.36
CA PRO A 405 6.91 -57.98 -69.31
C PRO A 405 8.27 -58.39 -69.86
N ILE A 406 9.29 -57.58 -69.62
CA ILE A 406 10.67 -57.94 -69.97
C ILE A 406 11.09 -59.05 -69.01
N GLN A 407 11.20 -60.29 -69.50
CA GLN A 407 11.82 -61.37 -68.76
C GLN A 407 13.31 -61.07 -68.63
N LYS A 408 13.77 -60.70 -67.44
CA LYS A 408 15.21 -60.69 -67.12
C LYS A 408 15.71 -62.12 -67.20
N THR A 409 16.53 -62.42 -68.21
CA THR A 409 17.37 -63.61 -68.20
C THR A 409 18.35 -63.48 -67.04
N SER A 410 18.14 -64.26 -65.98
CA SER A 410 19.17 -64.49 -64.95
C SER A 410 20.34 -65.21 -65.61
N ASN A 411 21.39 -64.47 -65.96
CA ASN A 411 22.70 -65.07 -66.16
C ASN A 411 23.20 -65.55 -64.79
N LYS A 412 23.45 -66.86 -64.72
CA LYS A 412 24.29 -67.48 -63.69
C LYS A 412 25.72 -66.95 -63.75
#